data_AF-A0A7W9YMB6-F1
#
_entry.id   AF-A0A7W9YMB6-F1
#
_cell.length_a   1.000
_cell.length_b   1.000
_cell.length_c   1.000
_cell.angle_alpha   90.00
_cell.angle_beta   90.00
_cell.angle_gamma   90.00
#
_symmetry.space_group_name_H-M   'P 1'
#
loop_
_entity.id
_entity.type
_entity.pdbx_description
1 polymer ?
#
loop_
_entity_poly.entity_id
_entity_poly.type
_entity_poly.pdbx_seq_one_letter_code
_entity_poly.pdbx_strand_id
1 'polypeptide(L)'
;MTLYSHEAASLAELKVWAYYHQATVTIADESWDAITYRADVVCDDGTRYRCLYREKFPPTVAIKRRRNTFTIETRHGPAGTPCYHVRVITPRLSGRELVDPGYLAELVAVATIERKCRARCGATAENLRILTTERTYTADHPSDWRG
;
A
#
# COMPACT_ATOMS: atom_id res chain seq x y z
N MET A 1 21.32 -12.33 13.42
CA MET A 1 21.06 -11.88 12.04
C MET A 1 21.05 -10.37 12.05
N THR A 2 22.05 -9.75 11.40
CA THR A 2 22.26 -8.29 11.44
C THR A 2 21.56 -7.65 10.24
N LEU A 3 20.88 -6.51 10.46
CA LEU A 3 20.24 -5.72 9.42
C LEU A 3 20.91 -4.35 9.35
N TYR A 4 21.44 -4.01 8.18
CA TYR A 4 21.93 -2.67 7.86
C TYR A 4 20.91 -1.94 6.99
N SER A 5 20.57 -0.71 7.36
CA SER A 5 19.62 0.11 6.62
C SER A 5 20.30 1.38 6.13
N HIS A 6 20.04 1.73 4.88
CA HIS A 6 20.52 2.95 4.23
C HIS A 6 19.32 3.68 3.60
N GLU A 7 19.32 5.00 3.68
CA GLU A 7 18.32 5.85 3.02
C GLU A 7 18.98 6.55 1.83
N ALA A 8 18.47 6.28 0.64
CA ALA A 8 18.84 6.97 -0.58
C ALA A 8 18.14 8.34 -0.64
N ALA A 9 18.80 9.34 -1.22
CA ALA A 9 18.26 10.68 -1.41
C ALA A 9 17.29 10.76 -2.61
N SER A 10 17.33 9.80 -3.52
CA SER A 10 16.45 9.76 -4.71
C SER A 10 16.11 8.34 -5.14
N LEU A 11 15.04 8.20 -5.94
CA LEU A 11 14.70 6.93 -6.57
C LEU A 11 15.79 6.46 -7.54
N ALA A 12 16.51 7.39 -8.18
CA ALA A 12 17.62 7.07 -9.07
C ALA A 12 18.77 6.42 -8.29
N GLU A 13 19.14 7.00 -7.14
CA GLU A 13 20.17 6.45 -6.25
C GLU A 13 19.78 5.06 -5.71
N LEU A 14 18.53 4.89 -5.26
CA LEU A 14 18.02 3.57 -4.86
C LEU A 14 18.14 2.55 -6.01
N LYS A 15 17.81 2.94 -7.25
CA LYS A 15 17.92 2.05 -8.41
C LYS A 15 19.36 1.69 -8.74
N VAL A 16 20.30 2.63 -8.63
CA VAL A 16 21.73 2.36 -8.81
C VAL A 16 22.23 1.39 -7.74
N TRP A 17 21.88 1.62 -6.47
CA TRP A 17 22.20 0.72 -5.37
C TRP A 17 21.63 -0.68 -5.63
N ALA A 18 20.35 -0.77 -5.97
CA ALA A 18 19.69 -2.05 -6.24
C ALA A 18 20.31 -2.79 -7.42
N TYR A 19 20.65 -2.08 -8.50
CA TYR A 19 21.33 -2.66 -9.65
C TYR A 19 22.70 -3.25 -9.28
N TYR A 20 23.53 -2.49 -8.55
CA TYR A 20 24.84 -2.94 -8.10
C TYR A 20 24.75 -4.22 -7.24
N HIS A 21 23.73 -4.31 -6.39
CA HIS A 21 23.49 -5.45 -5.50
C HIS A 21 22.58 -6.53 -6.09
N GLN A 22 22.21 -6.45 -7.38
CA GLN A 22 21.26 -7.36 -8.05
C GLN A 22 19.94 -7.54 -7.29
N ALA A 23 19.50 -6.50 -6.56
CA ALA A 23 18.28 -6.49 -5.79
C ALA A 23 17.11 -5.94 -6.60
N THR A 24 15.90 -6.39 -6.29
CA THR A 24 14.67 -5.83 -6.89
C THR A 24 14.13 -4.70 -6.03
N VAL A 25 13.85 -3.55 -6.67
CA VAL A 25 13.13 -2.45 -6.01
C VAL A 25 11.64 -2.78 -5.95
N THR A 26 11.06 -2.70 -4.75
CA THR A 26 9.65 -2.95 -4.47
C THR A 26 9.04 -1.79 -3.70
N ILE A 27 7.71 -1.65 -3.73
CA ILE A 27 6.99 -0.72 -2.85
C ILE A 27 6.84 -1.41 -1.48
N ALA A 28 7.48 -0.85 -0.46
CA ALA A 28 7.39 -1.34 0.91
C ALA A 28 6.16 -0.81 1.64
N ASP A 29 5.82 0.44 1.38
CA ASP A 29 4.69 1.14 1.98
C ASP A 29 4.17 2.22 1.03
N GLU A 30 2.87 2.46 1.06
CA GLU A 30 2.21 3.50 0.27
C GLU A 30 1.15 4.18 1.14
N SER A 31 1.32 5.48 1.35
CA SER A 31 0.35 6.35 2.00
C SER A 31 -0.26 7.31 0.98
N TRP A 32 -1.19 8.15 1.43
CA TRP A 32 -1.81 9.15 0.56
C TRP A 32 -0.80 10.24 0.14
N ASP A 33 0.19 10.54 1.00
CA ASP A 33 1.19 11.61 0.82
C ASP A 33 2.57 11.13 0.33
N ALA A 34 2.84 9.81 0.33
CA ALA A 34 4.13 9.30 -0.11
C ALA A 34 4.11 7.83 -0.54
N ILE A 35 5.15 7.41 -1.26
CA ILE A 35 5.50 6.01 -1.50
C ILE A 35 6.90 5.75 -0.91
N THR A 36 7.05 4.63 -0.20
CA THR A 36 8.35 4.13 0.25
C THR A 36 8.77 2.96 -0.62
N TYR A 37 9.84 3.17 -1.39
CA TYR A 37 10.50 2.13 -2.16
C TYR A 37 11.58 1.46 -1.33
N ARG A 38 11.81 0.17 -1.57
CA ARG A 38 12.74 -0.65 -0.84
C ARG A 38 13.42 -1.66 -1.75
N ALA A 39 14.72 -1.83 -1.57
CA ALA A 39 15.47 -2.97 -2.09
C ALA A 39 16.17 -3.67 -0.92
N ASP A 40 16.13 -5.00 -0.89
CA ASP A 40 16.87 -5.80 0.09
C ASP A 40 17.83 -6.75 -0.62
N VAL A 41 18.97 -7.00 0.02
CA VAL A 41 19.89 -8.07 -0.34
C VAL A 41 20.25 -8.85 0.92
N VAL A 42 20.42 -10.16 0.76
CA VAL A 42 20.90 -11.06 1.80
C VAL A 42 22.22 -11.63 1.33
N CYS A 43 23.28 -11.42 2.10
CA CYS A 43 24.61 -11.95 1.83
C CYS A 43 24.74 -13.40 2.32
N ASP A 44 25.77 -14.11 1.85
CA ASP A 44 26.01 -15.52 2.18
C ASP A 44 26.26 -15.76 3.68
N ASP A 45 26.76 -14.75 4.39
CA ASP A 45 26.94 -14.74 5.85
C ASP A 45 25.61 -14.54 6.62
N GLY A 46 24.50 -14.39 5.91
CA GLY A 46 23.18 -14.12 6.47
C GLY A 46 22.94 -12.66 6.85
N THR A 47 23.89 -11.76 6.59
CA THR A 47 23.71 -10.32 6.79
C THR A 47 22.71 -9.77 5.79
N ARG A 48 21.81 -8.90 6.26
CA ARG A 48 20.79 -8.26 5.42
C ARG A 48 21.12 -6.78 5.24
N TYR A 49 21.10 -6.31 4.01
CA TYR A 49 21.18 -4.89 3.69
C TYR A 49 19.87 -4.44 3.07
N ARG A 50 19.42 -3.26 3.49
CA ARG A 50 18.20 -2.63 3.02
C ARG A 50 18.51 -1.21 2.57
N CYS A 51 18.07 -0.85 1.39
CA CYS A 51 18.06 0.53 0.92
C CYS A 51 16.61 1.00 0.76
N LEU A 52 16.31 2.20 1.28
CA LEU A 52 15.00 2.81 1.27
C LEU A 52 15.04 4.16 0.56
N TYR A 53 13.96 4.50 -0.14
CA TYR A 53 13.70 5.86 -0.61
C TYR A 53 12.23 6.20 -0.40
N ARG A 54 11.96 7.33 0.27
CA ARG A 54 10.59 7.83 0.47
C ARG A 54 10.33 9.00 -0.48
N GLU A 55 9.50 8.76 -1.47
CA GLU A 55 9.01 9.77 -2.41
C GLU A 55 7.78 10.46 -1.83
N LYS A 56 7.91 11.73 -1.41
CA LYS A 56 6.75 12.55 -1.02
C LYS A 56 6.06 13.10 -2.26
N PHE A 57 4.74 13.04 -2.28
CA PHE A 57 3.96 13.64 -3.34
C PHE A 57 3.89 15.18 -3.20
N PRO A 58 3.83 15.91 -4.32
CA PRO A 58 3.44 17.31 -4.28
C PRO A 58 2.09 17.51 -3.56
N PRO A 59 1.88 18.62 -2.82
CA PRO A 59 0.67 18.82 -2.02
C PRO A 59 -0.64 18.61 -2.79
N THR A 60 -0.73 19.09 -4.03
CA THR A 60 -1.91 18.94 -4.88
C THR A 60 -2.23 17.48 -5.20
N VAL A 61 -1.20 16.66 -5.43
CA VAL A 61 -1.33 15.21 -5.66
C VAL A 61 -1.72 14.50 -4.37
N ALA A 62 -1.07 14.84 -3.26
CA ALA A 62 -1.36 14.27 -1.94
C ALA A 62 -2.83 14.51 -1.55
N ILE A 63 -3.37 15.71 -1.76
CA ILE A 63 -4.79 16.04 -1.50
C ILE A 63 -5.71 15.17 -2.36
N LYS A 64 -5.44 15.07 -3.67
CA LYS A 64 -6.26 14.24 -4.57
C LYS A 64 -6.25 12.77 -4.14
N ARG A 65 -5.09 12.26 -3.73
CA ARG A 65 -4.91 10.90 -3.21
C ARG A 65 -5.66 10.70 -1.89
N ARG A 66 -5.51 11.64 -0.94
CA ARG A 66 -6.19 11.62 0.36
C ARG A 66 -7.70 11.56 0.19
N ARG A 67 -8.27 12.42 -0.66
CA ARG A 67 -9.70 12.43 -0.99
C ARG A 67 -10.18 11.08 -1.52
N ASN A 68 -9.35 10.38 -2.28
CA ASN A 68 -9.66 9.07 -2.86
C ASN A 68 -9.04 7.91 -2.06
N THR A 69 -8.78 8.08 -0.77
CA THR A 69 -8.34 6.97 0.09
C THR A 69 -9.53 6.41 0.85
N PHE A 70 -9.69 5.09 0.81
CA PHE A 70 -10.84 4.38 1.36
C PHE A 70 -10.41 3.34 2.40
N THR A 71 -11.21 3.24 3.46
CA THR A 71 -11.15 2.15 4.43
C THR A 71 -12.17 1.11 4.00
N ILE A 72 -11.69 -0.09 3.70
CA ILE A 72 -12.51 -1.23 3.29
C ILE A 72 -12.51 -2.25 4.42
N GLU A 73 -13.68 -2.51 4.97
CA GLU A 73 -13.88 -3.58 5.94
C GLU A 73 -14.46 -4.79 5.24
N THR A 74 -13.87 -5.95 5.49
CA THR A 74 -14.29 -7.22 4.89
C THR A 74 -14.45 -8.28 5.96
N ARG A 75 -15.31 -9.26 5.70
CA ARG A 75 -15.41 -10.48 6.50
C ARG A 75 -15.41 -11.72 5.62
N HIS A 76 -14.88 -12.81 6.15
CA HIS A 76 -15.15 -14.15 5.63
C HIS A 76 -15.24 -15.13 6.80
N GLY A 77 -15.84 -16.28 6.57
CA GLY A 77 -15.89 -17.34 7.57
C GLY A 77 -16.35 -18.64 6.91
N PRO A 78 -15.51 -19.69 6.90
CA PRO A 78 -16.00 -21.02 6.64
C PRO A 78 -16.49 -21.60 7.98
N ALA A 79 -17.80 -21.71 8.16
CA ALA A 79 -18.43 -22.54 9.22
C ALA A 79 -17.85 -22.39 10.66
N GLY A 80 -17.65 -21.16 11.16
CA GLY A 80 -17.10 -20.89 12.49
C GLY A 80 -17.04 -19.39 12.84
N THR A 81 -16.12 -18.97 13.72
CA THR A 81 -15.95 -17.57 14.12
C THR A 81 -15.56 -16.69 12.92
N PRO A 82 -16.26 -15.57 12.67
CA PRO A 82 -15.97 -14.69 11.54
C PRO A 82 -14.58 -14.06 11.65
N CYS A 83 -13.85 -14.05 10.54
CA CYS A 83 -12.58 -13.36 10.41
C CYS A 83 -12.78 -12.03 9.68
N TYR A 84 -12.32 -10.94 10.29
CA TYR A 84 -12.44 -9.58 9.77
C TYR A 84 -11.09 -9.08 9.26
N HIS A 85 -11.10 -8.38 8.13
CA HIS A 85 -9.91 -7.69 7.60
C HIS A 85 -10.26 -6.27 7.22
N VAL A 86 -9.41 -5.33 7.65
CA VAL A 86 -9.51 -3.91 7.29
C VAL A 86 -8.32 -3.53 6.42
N ARG A 87 -8.57 -2.76 5.36
CA ARG A 87 -7.52 -2.21 4.48
C ARG A 87 -7.79 -0.75 4.17
N VAL A 88 -6.76 0.06 4.27
CA VAL A 88 -6.75 1.44 3.77
C VAL A 88 -6.12 1.43 2.38
N ILE A 89 -6.87 1.85 1.37
CA ILE A 89 -6.49 1.76 -0.04
C ILE A 89 -6.61 3.12 -0.71
N THR A 90 -5.56 3.55 -1.40
CA THR A 90 -5.59 4.64 -2.37
C THR A 90 -5.53 4.03 -3.77
N PRO A 91 -6.67 3.82 -4.47
CA PRO A 91 -6.67 3.19 -5.78
C PRO A 91 -6.00 4.11 -6.80
N ARG A 92 -5.26 3.51 -7.73
CA ARG A 92 -4.70 4.24 -8.87
C ARG A 92 -5.80 4.51 -9.87
N LEU A 93 -6.21 5.78 -9.96
CA LEU A 93 -7.20 6.22 -10.94
C LEU A 93 -6.51 6.41 -12.29
N SER A 94 -6.88 5.61 -13.30
CA SER A 94 -6.48 5.88 -14.68
C SER A 94 -7.25 7.11 -15.18
N GLY A 95 -6.60 8.01 -15.90
CA GLY A 95 -7.21 9.29 -16.30
C GLY A 95 -8.35 9.20 -17.32
N ARG A 96 -8.74 8.00 -17.75
CA ARG A 96 -9.69 7.77 -18.86
C ARG A 96 -10.89 6.89 -18.51
N GLU A 97 -10.88 6.19 -17.37
CA GLU A 97 -11.99 5.31 -17.00
C GLU A 97 -12.87 5.94 -15.93
N LEU A 98 -14.18 5.98 -16.21
CA LEU A 98 -15.24 6.39 -15.28
C LEU A 98 -15.57 5.25 -14.30
N VAL A 99 -14.57 4.61 -13.71
CA VAL A 99 -14.81 3.61 -12.66
C VAL A 99 -14.87 4.33 -11.32
N ASP A 100 -15.90 4.01 -10.53
CA ASP A 100 -16.03 4.53 -9.17
C ASP A 100 -14.78 4.19 -8.34
N PRO A 101 -14.11 5.19 -7.74
CA PRO A 101 -12.93 4.96 -6.90
C PRO A 101 -13.17 4.02 -5.72
N GLY A 102 -14.38 4.03 -5.15
CA GLY A 102 -14.75 3.13 -4.04
C GLY A 102 -14.71 1.67 -4.49
N TYR A 103 -15.35 1.38 -5.62
CA TYR A 103 -15.33 0.05 -6.23
C TYR A 103 -13.91 -0.43 -6.57
N LEU A 104 -13.05 0.43 -7.12
CA LEU A 104 -11.64 0.09 -7.35
C LEU A 104 -10.91 -0.24 -6.04
N ALA A 105 -11.18 0.51 -4.97
CA ALA A 105 -10.59 0.26 -3.67
C ALA A 105 -11.03 -1.09 -3.09
N GLU A 106 -12.30 -1.48 -3.27
CA GLU A 106 -12.81 -2.80 -2.90
C GLU A 106 -12.06 -3.93 -3.63
N LEU A 107 -11.92 -3.83 -4.96
CA LEU A 107 -11.20 -4.82 -5.76
C LEU A 107 -9.75 -4.99 -5.30
N VAL A 108 -9.05 -3.87 -5.08
CA VAL A 108 -7.66 -3.89 -4.59
C VAL A 108 -7.57 -4.46 -3.18
N ALA A 109 -8.51 -4.12 -2.29
CA ALA A 109 -8.56 -4.66 -0.93
C ALA A 109 -8.73 -6.18 -0.94
N VAL A 110 -9.69 -6.69 -1.72
CA VAL A 110 -9.96 -8.13 -1.86
C VAL A 110 -8.74 -8.86 -2.41
N ALA A 111 -8.16 -8.39 -3.52
CA ALA A 111 -6.96 -9.00 -4.09
C ALA A 111 -5.77 -8.99 -3.12
N THR A 112 -5.60 -7.91 -2.37
CA THR A 112 -4.55 -7.79 -1.34
C THR A 112 -4.78 -8.75 -0.18
N ILE A 113 -6.02 -8.89 0.29
CA ILE A 113 -6.37 -9.82 1.36
C ILE A 113 -6.18 -11.25 0.91
N GLU A 114 -6.67 -11.65 -0.27
CA GLU A 114 -6.43 -13.00 -0.79
C GLU A 114 -4.93 -13.31 -0.85
N ARG A 115 -4.15 -12.45 -1.52
CA ARG A 115 -2.70 -12.66 -1.66
C ARG A 115 -1.98 -12.83 -0.33
N LYS A 116 -2.36 -12.06 0.71
CA LYS A 116 -1.67 -12.05 2.01
C LYS A 116 -2.24 -13.04 3.03
N CYS A 117 -3.54 -13.34 2.95
CA CYS A 117 -4.27 -14.05 3.99
C CYS A 117 -4.78 -15.43 3.56
N ARG A 118 -4.74 -15.79 2.28
CA ARG A 118 -5.19 -17.11 1.81
C ARG A 118 -4.51 -18.27 2.56
N ALA A 119 -3.18 -18.22 2.67
CA ALA A 119 -2.43 -19.24 3.40
C ALA A 119 -2.62 -19.18 4.93
N ARG A 120 -3.07 -18.05 5.48
CA ARG A 120 -3.19 -17.82 6.93
C ARG A 120 -4.57 -18.15 7.48
N CYS A 121 -5.63 -17.74 6.78
CA CYS A 121 -7.00 -17.92 7.24
C CYS A 121 -7.95 -18.40 6.13
N GLY A 122 -7.46 -18.69 4.92
CA GLY A 122 -8.30 -19.16 3.82
C GLY A 122 -9.14 -18.06 3.15
N ALA A 123 -8.84 -16.79 3.39
CA ALA A 123 -9.51 -15.68 2.70
C ALA A 123 -9.25 -15.75 1.19
N THR A 124 -10.31 -15.69 0.39
CA THR A 124 -10.27 -15.66 -1.08
C THR A 124 -11.24 -14.61 -1.59
N ALA A 125 -11.07 -14.15 -2.83
CA ALA A 125 -12.01 -13.23 -3.45
C ALA A 125 -13.45 -13.77 -3.46
N GLU A 126 -13.63 -15.08 -3.57
CA GLU A 126 -14.94 -15.74 -3.61
C GLU A 126 -15.65 -15.77 -2.25
N ASN A 127 -14.90 -15.79 -1.14
CA ASN A 127 -15.48 -15.92 0.20
C ASN A 127 -15.45 -14.63 1.05
N LEU A 128 -14.79 -13.58 0.56
CA LEU A 128 -14.78 -12.26 1.18
C LEU A 128 -16.07 -11.52 0.87
N ARG A 129 -16.67 -10.93 1.91
CA ARG A 129 -17.80 -10.00 1.80
C ARG A 129 -17.37 -8.63 2.27
N ILE A 130 -17.55 -7.61 1.44
CA ILE A 130 -17.40 -6.21 1.84
C ILE A 130 -18.50 -5.88 2.86
N LEU A 131 -18.12 -5.26 3.97
CA LEU A 131 -19.05 -4.75 4.99
C LEU A 131 -19.27 -3.27 4.82
N THR A 132 -18.19 -2.51 4.72
CA THR A 132 -18.22 -1.06 4.55
C THR A 132 -17.10 -0.64 3.59
N THR A 133 -17.41 0.42 2.84
CA THR A 133 -16.49 1.13 1.98
C THR A 133 -16.66 2.61 2.28
N GLU A 134 -15.71 3.18 3.00
CA GLU A 134 -15.81 4.56 3.50
C GLU A 134 -14.58 5.34 3.08
N ARG A 135 -14.73 6.65 2.86
CA ARG A 135 -13.54 7.51 2.72
C ARG A 135 -12.81 7.55 4.05
N THR A 136 -11.53 7.17 4.04
CA THR A 136 -10.70 7.13 5.26
C THR A 136 -10.58 8.49 5.92
N TYR A 137 -10.55 9.53 5.08
CA TYR A 137 -10.45 10.91 5.54
C TYR A 137 -11.75 11.62 5.20
N THR A 138 -12.32 12.27 6.21
CA THR A 138 -13.46 13.19 6.03
C THR A 138 -13.05 14.32 5.08
N ALA A 139 -14.05 14.90 4.42
CA ALA A 139 -13.84 16.03 3.53
C ALA A 139 -13.09 17.13 4.30
N ASP A 140 -11.95 17.52 3.74
CA ASP A 140 -11.13 18.62 4.21
C ASP A 140 -11.97 19.89 4.35
N HIS A 141 -12.04 20.46 5.57
CA HIS A 141 -12.62 21.79 5.70
C HIS A 141 -11.66 22.77 4.99
N PRO A 142 -12.14 23.72 4.19
CA PRO A 142 -11.28 24.67 3.46
C PRO A 142 -10.33 25.49 4.35
N SER A 143 -10.57 25.56 5.67
CA SER A 143 -9.70 26.23 6.64
C SER A 143 -8.40 25.50 6.93
N ASP A 144 -8.33 24.19 6.70
CA ASP A 144 -7.21 23.35 7.14
C ASP A 144 -5.96 23.51 6.23
N TRP A 145 -6.00 24.45 5.28
CA TRP A 145 -5.03 24.61 4.19
C TRP A 145 -4.39 26.00 4.12
N ARG A 146 -4.64 26.89 5.10
CA ARG A 146 -3.87 28.13 5.26
C ARG A 146 -2.74 27.90 6.26
N GLY A 147 -1.72 27.15 5.85
CA GLY A 147 -0.47 26.95 6.57
C GLY A 147 0.71 27.09 5.62
#